data_AF-A0A8T7MB41-F1
#
_entry.id   AF-A0A8T7MB41-F1
#
_cell.length_a   1.000
_cell.length_b   1.000
_cell.length_c   1.000
_cell.angle_alpha   90.00
_cell.angle_beta   90.00
_cell.angle_gamma   90.00
#
_symmetry.space_group_name_H-M   'P 1'
#
loop_
_entity.id
_entity.type
_entity.pdbx_description
1 polymer ?
#
loop_
_entity_poly.entity_id
_entity_poly.type
_entity_poly.pdbx_seq_one_letter_code
_entity_poly.pdbx_strand_id
1 'polypeptide(L)'
;MASDEMDLRMDFGDWVKKVREERSLDLRSMEKLTGVDKSTISRIENKNTEATIFTVMPICFGLGFTISEVVKTLSGKNFPFLAQTESPGVLRGGSVLTLQDVKDLLDSDLSKFKQSYVNLLNEVFSLQMGKNNQMFQNVKLFTSEDIDKLLLIDSPLYDFELKYPPELEPKLILEIYNYKGLLTPKDVGLYIKGIRHESKIALQNLEKSGKISDTILSRLETGLVERVKISEVLQIDGILGQEGIILALYGEASQFNEEFILKNVRSFGYSSSSDTKNPRNFKMVNSIVSTIRWLQYLNPKDTNYWIELVKKEFIPISPHLR
;
A
#
# COMPACT_ATOMS: atom_id res chain seq x y z
N MET A 1 21.49 -33.51 9.95
CA MET A 1 21.92 -32.89 11.22
C MET A 1 22.03 -31.38 11.01
N ALA A 2 20.89 -30.71 10.93
CA ALA A 2 20.76 -29.26 10.79
C ALA A 2 19.61 -28.79 11.72
N SER A 3 19.69 -29.22 12.98
CA SER A 3 18.73 -28.90 14.04
C SER A 3 19.52 -28.23 15.16
N ASP A 4 19.02 -27.09 15.64
CA ASP A 4 19.60 -26.20 16.67
C ASP A 4 20.51 -25.06 16.21
N GLU A 5 20.28 -24.50 15.01
CA GLU A 5 20.35 -23.03 14.95
C GLU A 5 19.13 -22.51 15.72
N MET A 6 19.33 -22.39 17.03
CA MET A 6 18.36 -21.86 17.98
C MET A 6 17.96 -20.47 17.47
N ASP A 7 16.69 -20.36 17.04
CA ASP A 7 16.11 -19.20 16.40
C ASP A 7 16.15 -18.02 17.39
N LEU A 8 17.27 -17.29 17.43
CA LEU A 8 17.48 -16.06 18.22
C LEU A 8 16.69 -14.89 17.61
N ARG A 9 15.52 -15.16 17.03
CA ARG A 9 14.60 -14.14 16.56
C ARG A 9 13.88 -13.58 17.76
N MET A 10 14.12 -12.30 17.99
CA MET A 10 13.39 -11.53 18.98
C MET A 10 11.93 -11.42 18.50
N ASP A 11 10.99 -11.83 19.36
CA ASP A 11 9.56 -11.61 19.11
C ASP A 11 9.27 -10.10 19.06
N PHE A 12 8.28 -9.69 18.24
CA PHE A 12 7.94 -8.28 18.10
C PHE A 12 7.53 -7.65 19.43
N GLY A 13 6.78 -8.35 20.30
CA GLY A 13 6.39 -7.84 21.60
C GLY A 13 7.57 -7.62 22.55
N ASP A 14 8.54 -8.53 22.52
CA ASP A 14 9.78 -8.39 23.31
C ASP A 14 10.60 -7.18 22.82
N TRP A 15 10.67 -6.98 21.50
CA TRP A 15 11.33 -5.81 20.90
C TRP A 15 10.66 -4.49 21.31
N VAL A 16 9.32 -4.41 21.18
CA VAL A 16 8.54 -3.22 21.57
C VAL A 16 8.78 -2.88 23.04
N LYS A 17 8.71 -3.87 23.93
CA LYS A 17 8.95 -3.69 25.36
C LYS A 17 10.36 -3.18 25.64
N LYS A 18 11.37 -3.79 25.03
CA LYS A 18 12.77 -3.39 25.17
C LYS A 18 12.98 -1.92 24.77
N VAL A 19 12.51 -1.54 23.58
CA VAL A 19 12.64 -0.16 23.09
C VAL A 19 11.91 0.84 23.99
N ARG A 20 10.73 0.47 24.49
CA ARG A 20 9.95 1.31 25.43
C ARG A 20 10.73 1.55 26.72
N GLU A 21 11.29 0.49 27.31
CA GLU A 21 12.05 0.56 28.56
C GLU A 21 13.38 1.32 28.40
N GLU A 22 14.12 1.08 27.31
CA GLU A 22 15.36 1.81 26.99
C GLU A 22 15.15 3.32 26.85
N ARG A 23 13.98 3.72 26.34
CA ARG A 23 13.60 5.14 26.19
C ARG A 23 12.84 5.71 27.39
N SER A 24 12.71 4.93 28.47
CA SER A 24 11.96 5.32 29.69
C SER A 24 10.53 5.80 29.39
N LEU A 25 9.87 5.19 28.41
CA LEU A 25 8.50 5.52 28.01
C LEU A 25 7.51 4.71 28.86
N ASP A 26 6.51 5.37 29.44
CA ASP A 26 5.33 4.68 29.94
C ASP A 26 4.36 4.34 28.78
N LEU A 27 3.40 3.44 29.03
CA LEU A 27 2.46 2.99 28.00
C LEU A 27 1.60 4.15 27.44
N ARG A 28 1.33 5.19 28.24
CA ARG A 28 0.56 6.38 27.81
C ARG A 28 1.36 7.25 26.86
N SER A 29 2.64 7.43 27.14
CA SER A 29 3.58 8.17 26.29
C SER A 29 3.79 7.43 24.97
N MET A 30 3.89 6.10 25.02
CA MET A 30 3.99 5.26 23.82
C MET A 30 2.72 5.30 22.97
N GLU A 31 1.55 5.28 23.59
CA GLU A 31 0.27 5.51 22.91
C GLU A 31 0.25 6.89 22.25
N LYS A 32 0.69 7.96 22.93
CA LYS A 32 0.73 9.29 22.30
C LYS A 32 1.69 9.35 21.09
N LEU A 33 2.83 8.66 21.16
CA LEU A 33 3.85 8.63 20.11
C LEU A 33 3.40 7.84 18.88
N THR A 34 2.85 6.65 19.09
CA THR A 34 2.49 5.71 18.03
C THR A 34 1.03 5.87 17.58
N GLY A 35 0.18 6.36 18.49
CA GLY A 35 -1.28 6.32 18.46
C GLY A 35 -1.87 4.93 18.30
N VAL A 36 -1.16 3.92 18.79
CA VAL A 36 -1.72 2.60 19.12
C VAL A 36 -2.15 2.64 20.58
N ASP A 37 -3.37 2.17 20.85
CA ASP A 37 -3.93 2.15 22.21
C ASP A 37 -3.01 1.40 23.18
N LYS A 38 -2.83 1.96 24.39
CA LYS A 38 -1.94 1.41 25.42
C LYS A 38 -2.29 -0.03 25.83
N SER A 39 -3.58 -0.42 25.77
CA SER A 39 -4.02 -1.78 26.08
C SER A 39 -3.62 -2.76 24.97
N THR A 40 -3.58 -2.31 23.72
CA THR A 40 -3.07 -3.08 22.58
C THR A 40 -1.57 -3.25 22.71
N ILE A 41 -0.83 -2.16 22.99
CA ILE A 41 0.63 -2.22 23.25
C ILE A 41 0.93 -3.21 24.39
N SER A 42 0.24 -3.08 25.52
CA SER A 42 0.41 -3.99 26.67
C SER A 42 0.12 -5.44 26.31
N ARG A 43 -0.93 -5.72 25.54
CA ARG A 43 -1.25 -7.08 25.09
C ARG A 43 -0.17 -7.66 24.18
N ILE A 44 0.43 -6.84 23.32
CA ILE A 44 1.55 -7.23 22.46
C ILE A 44 2.80 -7.53 23.30
N GLU A 45 3.20 -6.63 24.20
CA GLU A 45 4.38 -6.81 25.07
C GLU A 45 4.28 -8.05 25.98
N ASN A 46 3.06 -8.42 26.38
CA ASN A 46 2.81 -9.58 27.23
C ASN A 46 2.44 -10.84 26.42
N LYS A 47 2.58 -10.84 25.09
CA LYS A 47 2.29 -11.98 24.20
C LYS A 47 0.85 -12.50 24.30
N ASN A 48 -0.07 -11.66 24.78
CA ASN A 48 -1.51 -11.96 24.84
C ASN A 48 -2.18 -11.76 23.48
N THR A 49 -1.56 -11.00 22.58
CA THR A 49 -2.04 -10.77 21.21
C THR A 49 -0.85 -10.57 20.29
N GLU A 50 -0.93 -11.17 19.11
CA GLU A 50 0.08 -10.97 18.08
C GLU A 50 -0.21 -9.71 17.26
N ALA A 51 0.82 -8.94 16.96
CA ALA A 51 0.68 -7.69 16.22
C ALA A 51 0.34 -7.95 14.73
N THR A 52 -0.68 -7.25 14.23
CA THR A 52 -0.95 -7.18 12.78
C THR A 52 -0.01 -6.20 12.11
N ILE A 53 0.15 -6.29 10.79
CA ILE A 53 0.94 -5.34 9.99
C ILE A 53 0.56 -3.89 10.32
N PHE A 54 -0.74 -3.58 10.30
CA PHE A 54 -1.26 -2.24 10.59
C PHE A 54 -1.08 -1.79 12.04
N THR A 55 -0.74 -2.69 12.96
CA THR A 55 -0.36 -2.32 14.33
C THR A 55 1.15 -2.14 14.46
N VAL A 56 1.93 -2.96 13.76
CA VAL A 56 3.40 -2.88 13.72
C VAL A 56 3.86 -1.55 13.13
N MET A 57 3.29 -1.13 11.99
CA MET A 57 3.78 0.04 11.26
C MET A 57 3.68 1.36 12.05
N PRO A 58 2.54 1.71 12.69
CA PRO A 58 2.46 2.91 13.50
C PRO A 58 3.40 2.88 14.72
N ILE A 59 3.65 1.69 15.28
CA ILE A 59 4.61 1.54 16.40
C ILE A 59 6.02 1.86 15.91
N CYS A 60 6.44 1.26 14.79
CA CYS A 60 7.77 1.47 14.22
C CYS A 60 7.99 2.94 13.83
N PHE A 61 7.06 3.53 13.08
CA PHE A 61 7.16 4.93 12.63
C PHE A 61 7.05 5.91 13.79
N GLY A 62 6.14 5.70 14.75
CA GLY A 62 6.00 6.55 15.94
C GLY A 62 7.23 6.52 16.84
N LEU A 63 8.02 5.45 16.81
CA LEU A 63 9.29 5.33 17.51
C LEU A 63 10.50 5.78 16.66
N GLY A 64 10.28 6.23 15.43
CA GLY A 64 11.33 6.71 14.53
C GLY A 64 12.23 5.61 13.97
N PHE A 65 11.76 4.37 13.91
CA PHE A 65 12.48 3.28 13.24
C PHE A 65 12.07 3.20 11.77
N THR A 66 13.07 2.96 10.92
CA THR A 66 12.88 2.61 9.52
C THR A 66 12.46 1.15 9.39
N ILE A 67 11.78 0.80 8.29
CA ILE A 67 11.39 -0.60 8.05
C ILE A 67 12.62 -1.50 7.92
N SER A 68 13.71 -1.01 7.36
CA SER A 68 14.96 -1.77 7.26
C SER A 68 15.52 -2.13 8.64
N GLU A 69 15.46 -1.24 9.62
CA GLU A 69 15.86 -1.53 11.01
C GLU A 69 14.93 -2.56 11.65
N VAL A 70 13.63 -2.48 11.38
CA VAL A 70 12.63 -3.42 11.89
C VAL A 70 12.84 -4.81 11.29
N VAL A 71 13.00 -4.92 9.97
CA VAL A 71 13.33 -6.18 9.30
C VAL A 71 14.60 -6.77 9.90
N LYS A 72 15.66 -5.97 10.04
CA LYS A 72 16.92 -6.43 10.60
C LYS A 72 16.75 -6.98 12.02
N THR A 73 15.95 -6.30 12.83
CA THR A 73 15.73 -6.69 14.22
C THR A 73 14.89 -7.97 14.33
N LEU A 74 13.83 -8.10 13.55
CA LEU A 74 12.90 -9.23 13.64
C LEU A 74 13.39 -10.48 12.89
N SER A 75 14.05 -10.30 11.75
CA SER A 75 14.51 -11.41 10.92
C SER A 75 15.98 -11.79 11.15
N GLY A 76 16.76 -10.92 11.80
CA GLY A 76 18.22 -11.05 11.91
C GLY A 76 18.96 -10.85 10.59
N LYS A 77 18.26 -10.66 9.47
CA LYS A 77 18.84 -10.50 8.14
C LYS A 77 19.11 -9.02 7.87
N ASN A 78 20.23 -8.72 7.21
CA ASN A 78 20.40 -7.40 6.65
C ASN A 78 19.35 -7.22 5.56
N PHE A 79 18.54 -6.18 5.69
CA PHE A 79 17.62 -5.79 4.63
C PHE A 79 18.46 -5.55 3.37
N PRO A 80 18.17 -6.22 2.24
CA PRO A 80 18.84 -5.90 1.00
C PRO A 80 18.52 -4.44 0.75
N PHE A 81 19.54 -3.59 0.87
CA PHE A 81 19.39 -2.23 0.40
C PHE A 81 19.03 -2.41 -1.06
N LEU A 82 17.80 -2.04 -1.44
CA LEU A 82 17.47 -1.86 -2.84
C LEU A 82 18.30 -0.66 -3.26
N ALA A 83 19.58 -0.94 -3.54
CA ALA A 83 20.45 -0.02 -4.21
C ALA A 83 19.63 0.52 -5.36
N GLN A 84 19.67 1.84 -5.56
CA GLN A 84 19.18 2.49 -6.76
C GLN A 84 19.87 1.79 -7.92
N THR A 85 19.28 0.69 -8.35
CA THR A 85 19.84 -0.13 -9.39
C THR A 85 19.57 0.75 -10.58
N GLU A 86 20.65 1.25 -11.18
CA GLU A 86 20.65 1.88 -12.50
C GLU A 86 20.23 0.87 -13.60
N SER A 87 19.38 -0.10 -13.24
CA SER A 87 18.65 -0.86 -14.22
C SER A 87 17.92 0.15 -15.10
N PRO A 88 17.99 0.00 -16.43
CA PRO A 88 17.10 0.68 -17.35
C PRO A 88 15.68 0.16 -17.10
N GLY A 89 15.09 0.61 -16.00
CA GLY A 89 13.78 0.21 -15.52
C GLY A 89 12.71 0.65 -16.50
N VAL A 90 11.53 0.05 -16.37
CA VAL A 90 10.34 0.46 -17.12
C VAL A 90 10.01 1.93 -16.79
N LEU A 91 10.28 2.33 -15.55
CA LEU A 91 10.07 3.69 -15.04
C LEU A 91 11.32 4.57 -15.16
N ARG A 92 11.15 5.80 -15.66
CA ARG A 92 12.15 6.88 -15.61
C ARG A 92 11.85 7.77 -14.39
N GLY A 93 12.87 8.19 -13.64
CA GLY A 93 12.70 9.04 -12.45
C GLY A 93 11.72 10.20 -12.69
N GLY A 94 10.58 10.20 -11.99
CA GLY A 94 9.44 11.10 -12.21
C GLY A 94 8.12 10.37 -12.55
N SER A 95 8.21 9.15 -13.06
CA SER A 95 7.04 8.37 -13.52
C SER A 95 6.39 7.48 -12.47
N VAL A 96 6.32 7.95 -11.24
CA VAL A 96 5.47 7.34 -10.21
C VAL A 96 4.55 8.39 -9.62
N LEU A 97 3.33 7.97 -9.28
CA LEU A 97 2.46 8.76 -8.43
C LEU A 97 3.04 8.70 -7.01
N THR A 98 3.40 9.83 -6.43
CA THR A 98 3.94 9.94 -5.07
C THR A 98 2.85 10.36 -4.08
N LEU A 99 3.15 10.31 -2.79
CA LEU A 99 2.27 10.84 -1.75
C LEU A 99 2.02 12.35 -1.91
N GLN A 100 3.01 13.11 -2.39
CA GLN A 100 2.86 14.55 -2.59
C GLN A 100 1.92 14.84 -3.76
N ASP A 101 2.08 14.12 -4.87
CA ASP A 101 1.19 14.24 -6.04
C ASP A 101 -0.28 14.06 -5.64
N VAL A 102 -0.54 13.12 -4.73
CA VAL A 102 -1.88 12.85 -4.20
C VAL A 102 -2.39 14.00 -3.34
N LYS A 103 -1.55 14.61 -2.51
CA LYS A 103 -1.93 15.77 -1.70
C LYS A 103 -2.29 16.95 -2.59
N ASP A 104 -1.44 17.26 -3.57
CA ASP A 104 -1.67 18.36 -4.50
C ASP A 104 -2.95 18.16 -5.32
N LEU A 105 -3.22 16.91 -5.70
CA LEU A 105 -4.46 16.50 -6.35
C LEU A 105 -5.70 16.69 -5.45
N LEU A 106 -5.61 16.36 -4.16
CA LEU A 106 -6.74 16.52 -3.23
C LEU A 106 -7.03 17.99 -2.94
N ASP A 107 -6.04 18.86 -3.08
CA ASP A 107 -6.18 20.31 -2.96
C ASP A 107 -6.69 20.97 -4.26
N SER A 108 -6.86 20.19 -5.34
CA SER A 108 -7.31 20.69 -6.65
C SER A 108 -8.82 20.96 -6.73
N ASP A 109 -9.25 21.72 -7.75
CA ASP A 109 -10.67 21.97 -8.03
C ASP A 109 -11.38 20.66 -8.40
N LEU A 110 -12.27 20.23 -7.51
CA LEU A 110 -13.05 19.01 -7.64
C LEU A 110 -13.81 18.90 -8.97
N SER A 111 -14.31 20.02 -9.52
CA SER A 111 -15.08 20.00 -10.78
C SER A 111 -14.17 19.69 -11.96
N LYS A 112 -12.96 20.27 -11.97
CA LYS A 112 -11.94 19.94 -12.98
C LYS A 112 -11.46 18.51 -12.82
N PHE A 113 -11.21 18.08 -11.59
CA PHE A 113 -10.84 16.70 -11.28
C PHE A 113 -11.86 15.71 -11.85
N LYS A 114 -13.16 15.89 -11.60
CA LYS A 114 -14.19 14.99 -12.12
C LYS A 114 -14.12 14.85 -13.64
N GLN A 115 -14.02 15.97 -14.36
CA GLN A 115 -14.02 15.94 -15.82
C GLN A 115 -12.79 15.21 -16.38
N SER A 116 -11.59 15.53 -15.88
CA SER A 116 -10.36 14.86 -16.31
C SER A 116 -10.36 13.38 -15.89
N TYR A 117 -10.95 13.04 -14.75
CA TYR A 117 -11.02 11.66 -14.27
C TYR A 117 -12.00 10.81 -15.08
N VAL A 118 -13.15 11.35 -15.50
CA VAL A 118 -14.05 10.68 -16.46
C VAL A 118 -13.33 10.35 -17.76
N ASN A 119 -12.54 11.30 -18.28
CA ASN A 119 -11.78 11.08 -19.51
C ASN A 119 -10.76 9.96 -19.31
N LEU A 120 -10.06 9.94 -18.17
CA LEU A 120 -9.09 8.90 -17.84
C LEU A 120 -9.71 7.50 -17.71
N LEU A 121 -10.86 7.37 -17.06
CA LEU A 121 -11.57 6.10 -16.95
C LEU A 121 -12.08 5.59 -18.31
N ASN A 122 -12.58 6.50 -19.15
CA ASN A 122 -12.98 6.15 -20.52
C ASN A 122 -11.77 5.73 -21.37
N GLU A 123 -10.60 6.34 -21.17
CA GLU A 123 -9.36 5.92 -21.83
C GLU A 123 -8.95 4.49 -21.40
N VAL A 124 -8.99 4.19 -20.10
CA VAL A 124 -8.77 2.82 -19.60
C VAL A 124 -9.73 1.83 -20.24
N PHE A 125 -11.02 2.18 -20.32
CA PHE A 125 -12.03 1.35 -20.96
C PHE A 125 -11.73 1.13 -22.45
N SER A 126 -11.39 2.19 -23.18
CA SER A 126 -11.04 2.12 -24.59
C SER A 126 -9.78 1.28 -24.84
N LEU A 127 -8.76 1.38 -23.98
CA LEU A 127 -7.56 0.52 -24.05
C LEU A 127 -7.89 -0.95 -23.78
N GLN A 128 -8.80 -1.21 -22.83
CA GLN A 128 -9.24 -2.57 -22.51
C GLN A 128 -10.03 -3.21 -23.66
N MET A 129 -10.93 -2.45 -24.29
CA MET A 129 -11.75 -2.92 -25.42
C MET A 129 -10.99 -2.92 -26.75
N GLY A 130 -10.10 -1.96 -26.96
CA GLY A 130 -9.35 -1.71 -28.19
C GLY A 130 -8.36 -2.82 -28.55
N LYS A 131 -7.93 -3.63 -27.58
CA LYS A 131 -7.18 -4.87 -27.87
C LYS A 131 -7.99 -5.84 -28.75
N ASN A 132 -9.33 -5.75 -28.74
CA ASN A 132 -10.19 -6.76 -29.32
C ASN A 132 -11.18 -6.24 -30.38
N ASN A 133 -11.52 -4.93 -30.45
CA ASN A 133 -12.51 -4.46 -31.42
C ASN A 133 -12.49 -2.93 -31.69
N GLN A 134 -12.41 -2.52 -32.96
CA GLN A 134 -12.46 -1.10 -33.37
C GLN A 134 -13.83 -0.44 -33.11
N MET A 135 -14.92 -1.23 -33.01
CA MET A 135 -16.27 -0.70 -32.78
C MET A 135 -16.42 0.11 -31.48
N PHE A 136 -15.58 -0.14 -30.46
CA PHE A 136 -15.72 0.50 -29.15
C PHE A 136 -14.92 1.80 -28.98
N GLN A 137 -14.14 2.23 -29.98
CA GLN A 137 -13.25 3.40 -29.83
C GLN A 137 -13.99 4.72 -29.51
N ASN A 138 -15.29 4.81 -29.83
CA ASN A 138 -16.10 6.00 -29.58
C ASN A 138 -17.12 5.84 -28.44
N VAL A 139 -17.14 4.70 -27.76
CA VAL A 139 -18.10 4.45 -26.67
C VAL A 139 -17.56 5.02 -25.37
N LYS A 140 -18.24 6.05 -24.85
CA LYS A 140 -17.99 6.57 -23.49
C LYS A 140 -18.84 5.78 -22.51
N LEU A 141 -18.20 4.98 -21.66
CA LEU A 141 -18.87 4.21 -20.63
C LEU A 141 -19.13 5.04 -19.37
N PHE A 142 -18.18 5.89 -18.98
CA PHE A 142 -18.23 6.66 -17.75
C PHE A 142 -18.67 8.09 -17.99
N THR A 143 -19.49 8.60 -17.08
CA THR A 143 -19.98 9.98 -17.03
C THR A 143 -19.56 10.66 -15.72
N SER A 144 -19.75 11.98 -15.62
CA SER A 144 -19.48 12.72 -14.38
C SER A 144 -20.34 12.24 -13.20
N GLU A 145 -21.56 11.77 -13.48
CA GLU A 145 -22.48 11.23 -12.47
C GLU A 145 -21.93 9.93 -11.87
N ASP A 146 -21.20 9.12 -12.65
CA ASP A 146 -20.58 7.90 -12.14
C ASP A 146 -19.41 8.20 -11.21
N ILE A 147 -18.70 9.33 -11.42
CA ILE A 147 -17.69 9.80 -10.47
C ILE A 147 -18.33 10.25 -9.16
N ASP A 148 -19.49 10.89 -9.22
CA ASP A 148 -20.25 11.23 -8.02
C ASP A 148 -20.70 9.97 -7.27
N LYS A 149 -21.18 8.94 -7.99
CA LYS A 149 -21.50 7.65 -7.37
C LYS A 149 -20.28 7.00 -6.73
N LEU A 150 -19.14 6.98 -7.43
CA LEU A 150 -17.88 6.40 -6.97
C LEU A 150 -17.33 7.10 -5.72
N LEU A 151 -17.42 8.43 -5.67
CA LEU A 151 -16.73 9.24 -4.64
C LEU A 151 -17.62 9.70 -3.50
N LEU A 152 -18.89 10.02 -3.78
CA LEU A 152 -19.79 10.65 -2.82
C LEU A 152 -20.76 9.67 -2.16
N ILE A 153 -21.09 8.56 -2.81
CA ILE A 153 -22.07 7.63 -2.28
C ILE A 153 -21.34 6.61 -1.40
N ASP A 154 -21.57 6.73 -0.09
CA ASP A 154 -21.21 5.71 0.89
C ASP A 154 -22.50 5.05 1.37
N SER A 155 -23.11 4.25 0.49
CA SER A 155 -24.38 3.61 0.73
C SER A 155 -24.19 2.10 0.92
N PRO A 156 -24.72 1.49 2.00
CA PRO A 156 -24.69 0.04 2.14
C PRO A 156 -25.56 -0.68 1.09
N LEU A 157 -26.45 0.04 0.40
CA LEU A 157 -27.31 -0.50 -0.65
C LEU A 157 -26.63 -0.52 -2.02
N TYR A 158 -25.56 0.24 -2.20
CA TYR A 158 -24.92 0.43 -3.50
C TYR A 158 -23.43 0.66 -3.32
N ASP A 159 -22.63 -0.31 -3.76
CA ASP A 159 -21.18 -0.25 -3.74
C ASP A 159 -20.64 -0.23 -5.18
N PHE A 160 -20.18 0.94 -5.60
CA PHE A 160 -19.51 1.11 -6.88
C PHE A 160 -18.01 1.22 -6.63
N GLU A 161 -17.30 0.11 -6.78
CA GLU A 161 -15.84 0.04 -6.63
C GLU A 161 -15.19 -0.18 -8.00
N LEU A 162 -14.15 0.62 -8.28
CA LEU A 162 -13.26 0.33 -9.39
C LEU A 162 -12.42 -0.90 -9.06
N LYS A 163 -12.58 -1.99 -9.83
CA LYS A 163 -11.78 -3.20 -9.67
C LYS A 163 -10.30 -2.90 -9.91
N TYR A 164 -9.42 -3.61 -9.21
CA TYR A 164 -7.98 -3.58 -9.46
C TYR A 164 -7.62 -4.43 -10.69
N PRO A 165 -6.51 -4.14 -11.42
CA PRO A 165 -6.02 -5.05 -12.45
C PRO A 165 -5.71 -6.45 -11.86
N PRO A 166 -5.89 -7.53 -12.64
CA PRO A 166 -5.75 -8.90 -12.14
C PRO A 166 -4.29 -9.34 -11.91
N GLU A 167 -3.35 -8.66 -12.56
CA GLU A 167 -1.91 -8.92 -12.52
C GLU A 167 -1.13 -7.63 -12.80
N LEU A 168 0.06 -7.57 -12.21
CA LEU A 168 1.12 -6.59 -12.51
C LEU A 168 2.45 -7.32 -12.39
N GLU A 169 3.42 -6.93 -13.20
CA GLU A 169 4.76 -7.51 -13.11
C GLU A 169 5.38 -7.17 -11.74
N PRO A 170 5.92 -8.15 -10.99
CA PRO A 170 6.58 -7.89 -9.70
C PRO A 170 7.67 -6.83 -9.79
N LYS A 171 8.42 -6.81 -10.90
CA LYS A 171 9.44 -5.82 -11.20
C LYS A 171 8.88 -4.39 -11.19
N LEU A 172 7.71 -4.16 -11.78
CA LEU A 172 7.08 -2.84 -11.80
C LEU A 172 6.73 -2.36 -10.38
N ILE A 173 6.24 -3.26 -9.53
CA ILE A 173 5.89 -2.92 -8.13
C ILE A 173 7.15 -2.53 -7.34
N LEU A 174 8.26 -3.25 -7.55
CA LEU A 174 9.56 -2.88 -6.98
C LEU A 174 10.09 -1.56 -7.52
N GLU A 175 9.91 -1.27 -8.81
CA GLU A 175 10.27 0.03 -9.37
C GLU A 175 9.44 1.14 -8.70
N ILE A 176 8.13 0.96 -8.53
CA ILE A 176 7.27 1.91 -7.80
C ILE A 176 7.81 2.14 -6.38
N TYR A 177 8.14 1.08 -5.64
CA TYR A 177 8.76 1.17 -4.32
C TYR A 177 10.08 1.97 -4.34
N ASN A 178 10.99 1.63 -5.26
CA ASN A 178 12.32 2.23 -5.35
C ASN A 178 12.27 3.73 -5.66
N TYR A 179 11.28 4.15 -6.45
CA TYR A 179 11.06 5.57 -6.76
C TYR A 179 10.20 6.29 -5.72
N LYS A 180 9.95 5.70 -4.54
CA LYS A 180 9.06 6.26 -3.51
C LYS A 180 7.67 6.59 -4.03
N GLY A 181 7.21 5.78 -4.98
CA GLY A 181 5.87 5.79 -5.48
C GLY A 181 4.89 5.26 -4.45
N LEU A 182 3.65 5.70 -4.58
CA LEU A 182 2.54 5.32 -3.76
C LEU A 182 2.24 3.83 -3.97
N LEU A 183 2.19 3.08 -2.88
CA LEU A 183 1.79 1.68 -2.86
C LEU A 183 0.53 1.49 -2.04
N THR A 184 -0.27 0.51 -2.41
CA THR A 184 -1.42 0.04 -1.65
C THR A 184 -1.24 -1.41 -1.22
N PRO A 185 -1.99 -1.91 -0.21
CA PRO A 185 -1.99 -3.33 0.11
C PRO A 185 -2.31 -4.25 -1.08
N LYS A 186 -3.11 -3.78 -2.05
CA LYS A 186 -3.41 -4.51 -3.30
C LYS A 186 -2.17 -4.66 -4.17
N ASP A 187 -1.28 -3.65 -4.23
CA ASP A 187 0.02 -3.77 -4.91
C ASP A 187 0.88 -4.85 -4.26
N VAL A 188 0.97 -4.86 -2.93
CA VAL A 188 1.76 -5.89 -2.22
C VAL A 188 1.18 -7.29 -2.47
N GLY A 189 -0.15 -7.43 -2.51
CA GLY A 189 -0.80 -8.69 -2.84
C GLY A 189 -0.49 -9.19 -4.26
N LEU A 190 -0.52 -8.30 -5.25
CA LEU A 190 -0.12 -8.65 -6.62
C LEU A 190 1.37 -9.02 -6.71
N TYR A 191 2.23 -8.35 -5.94
CA TYR A 191 3.65 -8.69 -5.86
C TYR A 191 3.86 -10.11 -5.32
N ILE A 192 3.25 -10.42 -4.17
CA ILE A 192 3.31 -11.76 -3.54
C ILE A 192 2.84 -12.82 -4.53
N LYS A 193 1.69 -12.59 -5.16
CA LYS A 193 1.12 -13.49 -6.16
C LYS A 193 2.09 -13.70 -7.33
N GLY A 194 2.62 -12.63 -7.91
CA GLY A 194 3.54 -12.71 -9.04
C GLY A 194 4.83 -13.46 -8.72
N ILE A 195 5.50 -13.14 -7.60
CA ILE A 195 6.71 -13.84 -7.15
C ILE A 195 6.44 -15.33 -6.89
N ARG A 196 5.29 -15.67 -6.29
CA ARG A 196 4.91 -17.07 -6.07
C ARG A 196 4.75 -17.82 -7.39
N HIS A 197 4.12 -17.19 -8.38
CA HIS A 197 3.96 -17.76 -9.72
C HIS A 197 5.31 -17.92 -10.44
N GLU A 198 6.20 -16.94 -10.39
CA GLU A 198 7.56 -17.01 -10.95
C GLU A 198 8.38 -18.14 -10.31
N SER A 199 8.23 -18.32 -8.99
CA SER A 199 8.87 -19.39 -8.21
C SER A 199 8.22 -20.76 -8.40
N LYS A 200 7.11 -20.85 -9.13
CA LYS A 200 6.31 -22.08 -9.36
C LYS A 200 5.87 -22.76 -8.05
N ILE A 201 5.60 -21.99 -7.01
CA ILE A 201 5.15 -22.51 -5.72
C ILE A 201 3.62 -22.63 -5.75
N ALA A 202 3.12 -23.87 -5.77
CA ALA A 202 1.69 -24.14 -5.67
C ALA A 202 1.16 -23.83 -4.25
N LEU A 203 -0.09 -23.34 -4.16
CA LEU A 203 -0.76 -23.04 -2.89
C LEU A 203 -0.71 -24.24 -1.92
N GLN A 204 -1.01 -25.44 -2.44
CA GLN A 204 -0.97 -26.69 -1.69
C GLN A 204 0.39 -26.99 -1.05
N ASN A 205 1.49 -26.52 -1.63
CA ASN A 205 2.82 -26.75 -1.06
C ASN A 205 3.08 -25.84 0.13
N LEU A 206 2.52 -24.63 0.12
CA LEU A 206 2.59 -23.69 1.24
C LEU A 206 1.76 -24.21 2.42
N GLU A 207 0.56 -24.71 2.15
CA GLU A 207 -0.31 -25.30 3.15
C GLU A 207 0.29 -26.58 3.77
N LYS A 208 0.81 -27.50 2.94
CA LYS A 208 1.45 -28.75 3.42
C LYS A 208 2.67 -28.52 4.30
N SER A 209 3.35 -27.39 4.14
CA SER A 209 4.48 -27.04 5.01
C SER A 209 4.03 -26.68 6.43
N GLY A 210 2.71 -26.57 6.68
CA GLY A 210 2.12 -26.16 7.95
C GLY A 210 2.40 -24.71 8.30
N LYS A 211 3.02 -23.97 7.36
CA LYS A 211 3.50 -22.63 7.61
C LYS A 211 2.36 -21.64 7.51
N ILE A 212 1.59 -21.67 6.42
CA ILE A 212 0.59 -20.64 6.12
C ILE A 212 -0.66 -21.26 5.54
N SER A 213 -1.82 -20.86 6.07
CA SER A 213 -3.11 -21.32 5.54
C SER A 213 -3.47 -20.64 4.22
N ASP A 214 -4.21 -21.34 3.37
CA ASP A 214 -4.75 -20.80 2.11
C ASP A 214 -5.58 -19.52 2.31
N THR A 215 -6.25 -19.40 3.46
CA THR A 215 -7.03 -18.20 3.80
C THR A 215 -6.13 -16.99 4.06
N ILE A 216 -5.01 -17.16 4.77
CA ILE A 216 -4.04 -16.09 5.02
C ILE A 216 -3.39 -15.67 3.70
N LEU A 217 -2.98 -16.64 2.88
CA LEU A 217 -2.36 -16.37 1.60
C LEU A 217 -3.31 -15.65 0.63
N SER A 218 -4.56 -16.10 0.53
CA SER A 218 -5.59 -15.42 -0.27
C SER A 218 -5.80 -13.98 0.19
N ARG A 219 -5.83 -13.72 1.51
CA ARG A 219 -5.90 -12.36 2.06
C ARG A 219 -4.68 -11.50 1.71
N LEU A 220 -3.49 -12.06 1.83
CA LEU A 220 -2.25 -11.39 1.42
C LEU A 220 -2.27 -11.03 -0.06
N GLU A 221 -2.60 -11.98 -0.94
CA GLU A 221 -2.64 -11.78 -2.40
C GLU A 221 -3.75 -10.83 -2.87
N THR A 222 -4.83 -10.69 -2.10
CA THR A 222 -5.93 -9.74 -2.38
C THR A 222 -5.74 -8.37 -1.72
N GLY A 223 -4.73 -8.22 -0.86
CA GLY A 223 -4.48 -6.98 -0.12
C GLY A 223 -5.37 -6.76 1.10
N LEU A 224 -6.13 -7.76 1.54
CA LEU A 224 -7.00 -7.71 2.73
C LEU A 224 -6.21 -7.99 4.01
N VAL A 225 -5.39 -7.03 4.44
CA VAL A 225 -4.34 -7.24 5.45
C VAL A 225 -4.71 -6.79 6.87
N GLU A 226 -5.96 -6.44 7.14
CA GLU A 226 -6.44 -5.96 8.44
C GLU A 226 -6.18 -6.95 9.57
N ARG A 227 -6.21 -8.25 9.25
CA ARG A 227 -6.04 -9.35 10.21
C ARG A 227 -4.77 -10.16 10.01
N VAL A 228 -3.89 -9.71 9.11
CA VAL A 228 -2.65 -10.42 8.81
C VAL A 228 -1.60 -10.05 9.86
N LYS A 229 -1.06 -11.07 10.50
CA LYS A 229 -0.04 -10.94 11.54
C LYS A 229 1.34 -10.71 10.94
N ILE A 230 2.21 -10.04 11.68
CA ILE A 230 3.58 -9.79 11.21
C ILE A 230 4.38 -11.08 11.02
N SER A 231 4.18 -12.11 11.85
CA SER A 231 4.89 -13.38 11.67
C SER A 231 4.49 -14.08 10.37
N GLU A 232 3.22 -13.98 9.96
CA GLU A 232 2.70 -14.54 8.71
C GLU A 232 3.35 -13.87 7.50
N VAL A 233 3.58 -12.56 7.56
CA VAL A 233 4.32 -11.82 6.52
C VAL A 233 5.78 -12.26 6.45
N LEU A 234 6.47 -12.29 7.60
CA LEU A 234 7.88 -12.71 7.67
C LEU A 234 8.05 -14.14 7.19
N GLN A 235 7.05 -14.99 7.41
CA GLN A 235 7.05 -16.36 6.97
C GLN A 235 6.80 -16.49 5.46
N ILE A 236 5.85 -15.76 4.86
CA ILE A 236 5.74 -15.71 3.38
C ILE A 236 7.03 -15.18 2.77
N ASP A 237 7.58 -14.10 3.33
CA ASP A 237 8.81 -13.49 2.85
C ASP A 237 9.99 -14.48 2.87
N GLY A 238 10.13 -15.23 3.96
CA GLY A 238 11.12 -16.29 4.08
C GLY A 238 10.90 -17.44 3.10
N ILE A 239 9.65 -17.86 2.85
CA ILE A 239 9.34 -18.94 1.90
C ILE A 239 9.60 -18.51 0.46
N LEU A 240 9.26 -17.27 0.11
CA LEU A 240 9.47 -16.71 -1.22
C LEU A 240 10.90 -16.20 -1.44
N GLY A 241 11.76 -16.26 -0.42
CA GLY A 241 13.16 -15.83 -0.51
C GLY A 241 13.31 -14.33 -0.76
N GLN A 242 12.41 -13.50 -0.20
CA GLN A 242 12.35 -12.06 -0.48
C GLN A 242 13.12 -11.19 0.52
N GLU A 243 13.74 -11.78 1.54
CA GLU A 243 14.70 -11.13 2.45
C GLU A 243 14.21 -9.81 3.09
N GLY A 244 12.91 -9.72 3.38
CA GLY A 244 12.24 -8.60 4.02
C GLY A 244 11.58 -7.62 3.06
N ILE A 245 11.72 -7.81 1.74
CA ILE A 245 11.10 -6.95 0.72
C ILE A 245 9.59 -6.87 0.91
N ILE A 246 8.91 -7.97 1.23
CA ILE A 246 7.44 -7.97 1.40
C ILE A 246 7.05 -7.09 2.59
N LEU A 247 7.82 -7.18 3.68
CA LEU A 247 7.58 -6.33 4.86
C LEU A 247 7.83 -4.85 4.53
N ALA A 248 8.85 -4.55 3.73
CA ALA A 248 9.12 -3.20 3.27
C ALA A 248 8.02 -2.62 2.38
N LEU A 249 7.49 -3.41 1.45
CA LEU A 249 6.35 -3.03 0.62
C LEU A 249 5.12 -2.72 1.49
N TYR A 250 4.83 -3.55 2.50
CA TYR A 250 3.75 -3.28 3.44
C TYR A 250 3.99 -2.04 4.30
N GLY A 251 5.25 -1.77 4.68
CA GLY A 251 5.60 -0.56 5.41
C GLY A 251 5.28 0.70 4.61
N GLU A 252 5.71 0.79 3.35
CA GLU A 252 5.37 1.92 2.48
C GLU A 252 3.86 2.01 2.21
N ALA A 253 3.19 0.88 1.93
CA ALA A 253 1.74 0.86 1.74
C ALA A 253 0.96 1.29 3.00
N SER A 254 1.52 1.03 4.19
CA SER A 254 0.92 1.44 5.47
C SER A 254 1.10 2.93 5.74
N GLN A 255 2.22 3.54 5.36
CA GLN A 255 2.40 5.00 5.48
C GLN A 255 1.30 5.77 4.74
N PHE A 256 0.96 5.31 3.54
CA PHE A 256 -0.18 5.85 2.80
C PHE A 256 -1.48 5.74 3.60
N ASN A 257 -1.76 4.55 4.12
CA ASN A 257 -2.96 4.29 4.90
C ASN A 257 -3.03 5.17 6.16
N GLU A 258 -1.91 5.38 6.86
CA GLU A 258 -1.85 6.24 8.04
C GLU A 258 -2.10 7.72 7.72
N GLU A 259 -1.50 8.22 6.64
CA GLU A 259 -1.66 9.61 6.20
C GLU A 259 -3.12 9.96 5.88
N PHE A 260 -3.88 9.01 5.32
CA PHE A 260 -5.26 9.25 4.90
C PHE A 260 -6.34 8.69 5.83
N ILE A 261 -6.06 7.68 6.65
CA ILE A 261 -7.03 7.11 7.60
C ILE A 261 -6.82 7.68 9.00
N LEU A 262 -5.62 7.56 9.57
CA LEU A 262 -5.40 7.84 10.99
C LEU A 262 -5.38 9.34 11.31
N LYS A 263 -4.84 10.18 10.41
CA LYS A 263 -4.91 11.64 10.57
C LYS A 263 -6.33 12.20 10.49
N ASN A 264 -7.28 11.43 9.97
CA ASN A 264 -8.70 11.80 9.92
C ASN A 264 -9.42 11.42 11.22
N VAL A 265 -9.08 10.26 11.79
CA VAL A 265 -9.67 9.79 13.06
C VAL A 265 -9.15 10.58 14.26
N ARG A 266 -7.86 10.93 14.31
CA ARG A 266 -7.27 11.67 15.46
C ARG A 266 -7.75 13.12 15.57
N SER A 267 -8.21 13.74 14.48
CA SER A 267 -8.79 15.10 14.52
C SER A 267 -10.19 15.19 15.14
N PHE A 268 -10.86 14.07 15.41
CA PHE A 268 -12.17 14.08 16.07
C PHE A 268 -12.12 14.41 17.57
N GLY A 269 -10.92 14.47 18.17
CA GLY A 269 -10.75 14.63 19.62
C GLY A 269 -10.95 16.06 20.15
N TYR A 270 -10.32 17.09 19.57
CA TYR A 270 -10.28 18.42 20.18
C TYR A 270 -9.88 19.50 19.16
N SER A 271 -10.83 19.97 18.33
CA SER A 271 -10.88 21.35 17.79
C SER A 271 -11.92 21.46 16.68
N SER A 272 -12.98 22.21 16.95
CA SER A 272 -14.14 22.47 16.12
C SER A 272 -13.88 23.50 15.00
N SER A 273 -13.20 23.09 13.92
CA SER A 273 -13.20 23.87 12.67
C SER A 273 -13.42 22.94 11.47
N SER A 274 -14.70 22.72 11.21
CA SER A 274 -15.47 22.34 10.00
C SER A 274 -14.87 21.68 8.74
N ASP A 275 -13.57 21.48 8.58
CA ASP A 275 -13.06 20.69 7.45
C ASP A 275 -12.84 19.23 7.88
N THR A 276 -13.96 18.54 8.05
CA THR A 276 -14.02 17.09 8.22
C THR A 276 -13.32 16.40 7.05
N LYS A 277 -12.09 15.95 7.31
CA LYS A 277 -11.30 15.10 6.41
C LYS A 277 -12.12 13.88 6.01
N ASN A 278 -12.46 13.85 4.73
CA ASN A 278 -13.62 13.18 4.17
C ASN A 278 -13.25 11.74 3.75
N PRO A 279 -13.99 10.68 4.14
CA PRO A 279 -13.88 9.33 3.58
C PRO A 279 -13.82 9.30 2.04
N ARG A 280 -14.44 10.31 1.40
CA ARG A 280 -14.30 10.61 -0.03
C ARG A 280 -12.85 10.69 -0.51
N ASN A 281 -11.96 11.34 0.23
CA ASN A 281 -10.57 11.54 -0.19
C ASN A 281 -9.89 10.18 -0.33
N PHE A 282 -10.10 9.27 0.63
CA PHE A 282 -9.54 7.92 0.55
C PHE A 282 -10.09 7.14 -0.66
N LYS A 283 -11.41 7.20 -0.92
CA LYS A 283 -12.01 6.59 -2.12
C LYS A 283 -11.43 7.17 -3.41
N MET A 284 -11.30 8.51 -3.46
CA MET A 284 -10.74 9.23 -4.60
C MET A 284 -9.32 8.77 -4.90
N VAL A 285 -8.44 8.76 -3.90
CA VAL A 285 -7.06 8.32 -4.10
C VAL A 285 -7.01 6.85 -4.51
N ASN A 286 -7.71 5.95 -3.83
CA ASN A 286 -7.70 4.52 -4.18
C ASN A 286 -8.18 4.29 -5.61
N SER A 287 -9.20 5.03 -6.05
CA SER A 287 -9.70 4.94 -7.41
C SER A 287 -8.66 5.39 -8.44
N ILE A 288 -7.96 6.51 -8.19
CA ILE A 288 -6.92 7.03 -9.06
C ILE A 288 -5.73 6.07 -9.15
N VAL A 289 -5.29 5.53 -8.00
CA VAL A 289 -4.26 4.49 -7.98
C VAL A 289 -4.68 3.31 -8.82
N SER A 290 -5.91 2.82 -8.63
CA SER A 290 -6.45 1.70 -9.41
C SER A 290 -6.48 2.00 -10.91
N THR A 291 -6.88 3.22 -11.31
CA THR A 291 -6.87 3.66 -12.72
C THR A 291 -5.46 3.69 -13.30
N ILE A 292 -4.48 4.25 -12.58
CA ILE A 292 -3.07 4.28 -13.02
C ILE A 292 -2.54 2.85 -13.18
N ARG A 293 -2.91 1.95 -12.28
CA ARG A 293 -2.49 0.55 -12.31
C ARG A 293 -3.11 -0.19 -13.49
N TRP A 294 -4.35 0.13 -13.85
CA TRP A 294 -4.93 -0.34 -15.11
C TRP A 294 -4.18 0.16 -16.33
N LEU A 295 -3.78 1.43 -16.38
CA LEU A 295 -2.98 1.97 -17.48
C LEU A 295 -1.62 1.27 -17.59
N GLN A 296 -0.96 1.06 -16.46
CA GLN A 296 0.29 0.29 -16.36
C GLN A 296 0.13 -1.16 -16.84
N TYR A 297 -0.96 -1.82 -16.45
CA TYR A 297 -1.28 -3.18 -16.89
C TYR A 297 -1.61 -3.25 -18.39
N LEU A 298 -2.40 -2.32 -18.90
CA LEU A 298 -2.88 -2.34 -20.29
C LEU A 298 -1.79 -1.91 -21.28
N ASN A 299 -0.93 -0.96 -20.90
CA ASN A 299 0.15 -0.42 -21.72
C ASN A 299 1.45 -0.21 -20.91
N PRO A 300 2.21 -1.29 -20.64
CA PRO A 300 3.41 -1.21 -19.80
C PRO A 300 4.52 -0.34 -20.41
N LYS A 301 4.57 -0.22 -21.74
CA LYS A 301 5.62 0.55 -22.45
C LYS A 301 5.48 2.06 -22.28
N ASP A 302 4.26 2.56 -22.11
CA ASP A 302 3.97 3.99 -21.99
C ASP A 302 3.60 4.41 -20.55
N THR A 303 4.03 3.64 -19.54
CA THR A 303 3.71 3.96 -18.14
C THR A 303 4.04 5.41 -17.76
N ASN A 304 5.17 5.93 -18.26
CA ASN A 304 5.61 7.29 -17.99
C ASN A 304 4.63 8.34 -18.54
N TYR A 305 4.10 8.12 -19.75
CA TYR A 305 3.17 9.05 -20.38
C TYR A 305 1.90 9.22 -19.54
N TRP A 306 1.35 8.12 -19.02
CA TRP A 306 0.10 8.15 -18.25
C TRP A 306 0.25 8.89 -16.92
N ILE A 307 1.38 8.71 -16.25
CA ILE A 307 1.63 9.36 -14.97
C ILE A 307 1.88 10.85 -15.18
N GLU A 308 2.64 11.23 -16.21
CA GLU A 308 2.78 12.63 -16.61
C GLU A 308 1.46 13.26 -17.02
N LEU A 309 0.59 12.52 -17.72
CA LEU A 309 -0.75 12.98 -18.08
C LEU A 309 -1.60 13.25 -16.82
N VAL A 310 -1.62 12.31 -15.87
CA VAL A 310 -2.29 12.49 -14.57
C VAL A 310 -1.74 13.72 -13.86
N LYS A 311 -0.41 13.86 -13.74
CA LYS A 311 0.19 15.02 -13.07
C LYS A 311 -0.20 16.32 -13.77
N LYS A 312 -0.13 16.37 -15.10
CA LYS A 312 -0.47 17.56 -15.88
C LYS A 312 -1.95 17.95 -15.78
N GLU A 313 -2.84 16.97 -15.80
CA GLU A 313 -4.30 17.19 -15.78
C GLU A 313 -4.81 17.57 -14.39
N PHE A 314 -4.20 17.04 -13.34
CA PHE A 314 -4.73 17.16 -11.98
C PHE A 314 -3.92 18.04 -11.04
N ILE A 315 -2.61 18.19 -11.25
CA ILE A 315 -1.76 18.98 -10.37
C ILE A 315 -1.59 20.37 -10.98
N PRO A 316 -2.16 21.42 -10.36
CA PRO A 316 -1.97 22.78 -10.84
C PRO A 316 -0.47 23.11 -10.81
N ILE A 317 0.07 23.59 -11.94
CA ILE A 317 1.46 24.05 -12.00
C ILE A 317 1.60 25.19 -10.99
N SER A 318 2.35 24.95 -9.91
CA SER A 318 2.58 25.97 -8.89
C SER A 318 3.13 27.23 -9.54
N PRO A 319 2.50 28.41 -9.34
CA PRO A 319 2.93 29.65 -9.98
C PRO A 319 4.33 30.09 -9.56
N HIS A 320 4.89 29.53 -8.48
CA HIS A 320 6.23 29.83 -7.98
C HIS A 320 7.38 29.13 -8.73
N LEU A 321 7.07 28.30 -9.73
CA LEU A 321 8.05 27.59 -10.58
C LEU A 321 8.15 28.17 -12.01
N ARG A 322 7.58 29.35 -12.25
CA ARG A 322 7.67 30.08 -13.53
C ARG A 322 8.47 31.36 -13.40
#